data_AF-A0AAV1QIK0-F1
#
_entry.id   AF-A0AAV1QIK0-F1
#
_cell.length_a   1.000
_cell.length_b   1.000
_cell.length_c   1.000
_cell.angle_alpha   90.00
_cell.angle_beta   90.00
_cell.angle_gamma   90.00
#
_symmetry.space_group_name_H-M   'P 1'
#
loop_
_entity.id
_entity.type
_entity.pdbx_description
1 polymer ?
#
loop_
_entity_poly.entity_id
_entity_poly.type
_entity_poly.pdbx_seq_one_letter_code
_entity_poly.pdbx_strand_id
1 'polypeptide(L)'
;MASITCRVQHLEDSDPFICTNFPEPRRPPTVNVEQNIPLSEQISGIHKLLQAPLKLEECTLQLSPNGNYLDLDSSLLEQRDELESFYEDVNKGKKPILILRTQLSVRVHSILEKLYNSHGPELRRSLFSLKQLFQDDKDLVPEFVASEGLTCFIKVGAEADHNYQNYILRALSQIMLFVDGMNGVINHPETVQWLYTLTGSLSRLVVKTSLKLLIVFVEYSESNGATLINAVNAVDGQRGVKPWSYLMEVLEERNGSDTELLIFTMTLINKTLAALPDQDSFYDMTDSLEQLGMETIIHKHMNNKGTEHDLRAQFTIYETALKYEDGEIDDSAPHLRKERRKTAGGEQEVRKSRRSSSQSFPDVLSSSAGSSRSASPTAALSPSVSSASSSPTVGLGSRASSPLTSDPGSSASSPSLSQAGSPQSLHGAANGGVSREQEETTPT
;
A
#
# COMPACT_ATOMS: atom_id res chain seq x y z
N MET A 1 -7.97 40.51 -18.34
CA MET A 1 -7.01 39.99 -17.35
C MET A 1 -6.09 39.02 -18.07
N ALA A 2 -5.12 38.38 -17.40
CA ALA A 2 -4.21 37.44 -18.06
C ALA A 2 -4.84 36.04 -18.06
N SER A 3 -5.35 35.58 -19.21
CA SER A 3 -6.01 34.28 -19.34
C SER A 3 -5.20 33.27 -20.14
N ILE A 4 -5.40 31.98 -19.83
CA ILE A 4 -4.82 30.83 -20.55
C ILE A 4 -5.95 30.08 -21.25
N THR A 5 -5.80 29.80 -22.54
CA THR A 5 -6.74 28.96 -23.28
C THR A 5 -6.45 27.47 -23.02
N CYS A 6 -7.22 26.87 -22.12
CA CYS A 6 -7.21 25.45 -21.86
C CYS A 6 -8.19 24.69 -22.78
N ARG A 7 -7.98 23.38 -22.88
CA ARG A 7 -8.98 22.40 -23.32
C ARG A 7 -9.56 21.74 -22.08
N VAL A 8 -10.84 21.38 -22.11
CA VAL A 8 -11.50 20.74 -20.96
C VAL A 8 -12.23 19.46 -21.36
N GLN A 9 -12.22 18.48 -20.47
CA GLN A 9 -12.99 17.24 -20.52
C GLN A 9 -13.50 16.94 -19.11
N HIS A 10 -14.46 16.02 -18.94
CA HIS A 10 -14.79 15.42 -17.64
C HIS A 10 -14.45 13.93 -17.62
N LEU A 11 -14.29 13.38 -16.42
CA LEU A 11 -14.22 11.95 -16.17
C LEU A 11 -15.38 11.55 -15.26
N GLU A 12 -16.11 10.49 -15.61
CA GLU A 12 -17.18 9.96 -14.75
C GLU A 12 -16.56 8.91 -13.79
N ASP A 13 -16.30 9.35 -12.56
CA ASP A 13 -15.63 8.60 -11.50
C ASP A 13 -16.30 8.72 -10.12
N SER A 14 -17.59 9.08 -10.08
CA SER A 14 -18.35 9.27 -8.83
C SER A 14 -18.65 7.98 -8.07
N ASP A 15 -18.73 6.83 -8.76
CA ASP A 15 -18.59 5.50 -8.13
C ASP A 15 -17.16 4.98 -8.44
N PRO A 16 -16.25 4.97 -7.46
CA PRO A 16 -14.86 4.56 -7.67
C PRO A 16 -14.69 3.11 -8.16
N PHE A 17 -15.75 2.29 -8.06
CA PHE A 17 -15.75 0.91 -8.54
C PHE A 17 -16.32 0.74 -9.96
N ILE A 18 -16.80 1.83 -10.59
CA ILE A 18 -17.40 1.85 -11.94
C ILE A 18 -16.88 3.06 -12.75
N CYS A 19 -15.62 3.44 -12.55
CA CYS A 19 -15.01 4.55 -13.30
C CYS A 19 -14.86 4.23 -14.79
N THR A 20 -15.08 5.24 -15.63
CA THR A 20 -14.65 5.19 -17.04
C THR A 20 -13.22 5.71 -17.18
N ASN A 21 -12.42 5.10 -18.06
CA ASN A 21 -11.02 5.51 -18.31
C ASN A 21 -10.87 6.49 -19.51
N PHE A 22 -11.99 7.02 -20.01
CA PHE A 22 -12.02 7.83 -21.24
C PHE A 22 -12.67 9.18 -20.96
N PRO A 23 -11.88 10.26 -20.82
CA PRO A 23 -12.45 11.59 -20.60
C PRO A 23 -13.32 12.05 -21.77
N GLU A 24 -14.46 12.66 -21.45
CA GLU A 24 -15.46 13.12 -22.42
C GLU A 24 -15.55 14.66 -22.46
N PRO A 25 -15.90 15.28 -23.61
CA PRO A 25 -16.08 14.67 -24.92
C PRO A 25 -14.74 14.36 -25.60
N ARG A 26 -14.75 13.41 -26.55
CA ARG A 26 -13.56 13.02 -27.36
C ARG A 26 -12.90 14.18 -28.13
N ARG A 27 -13.61 15.29 -28.36
CA ARG A 27 -13.07 16.55 -28.89
C ARG A 27 -13.20 17.63 -27.81
N PRO A 28 -12.16 17.87 -27.00
CA PRO A 28 -12.24 18.79 -25.87
C PRO A 28 -12.63 20.21 -26.33
N PRO A 29 -13.73 20.81 -25.83
CA PRO A 29 -13.97 22.24 -26.00
C PRO A 29 -12.85 23.06 -25.34
N THR A 30 -12.70 24.31 -25.77
CA THR A 30 -11.72 25.23 -25.19
C THR A 30 -12.39 26.28 -24.30
N VAL A 31 -11.76 26.56 -23.16
CA VAL A 31 -12.16 27.61 -22.22
C VAL A 31 -10.96 28.53 -21.97
N ASN A 32 -11.21 29.80 -21.67
CA ASN A 32 -10.17 30.69 -21.16
C ASN A 32 -10.27 30.71 -19.63
N VAL A 33 -9.20 30.31 -18.94
CA VAL A 33 -9.10 30.35 -17.48
C VAL A 33 -8.32 31.61 -17.10
N GLU A 34 -8.88 32.46 -16.25
CA GLU A 34 -8.21 33.65 -15.73
C GLU A 34 -7.19 33.23 -14.68
N GLN A 35 -5.95 33.72 -14.81
CA GLN A 35 -4.84 33.24 -13.97
C GLN A 35 -4.81 33.85 -12.56
N ASN A 36 -5.56 34.94 -12.34
CA ASN A 36 -5.52 35.76 -11.12
C ASN A 36 -6.77 35.60 -10.24
N ILE A 37 -7.60 34.58 -10.52
CA ILE A 37 -8.87 34.32 -9.82
C ILE A 37 -8.81 32.85 -9.35
N PRO A 38 -9.27 32.53 -8.12
CA PRO A 38 -9.39 31.16 -7.65
C PRO A 38 -10.11 30.24 -8.65
N LEU A 39 -9.69 28.98 -8.73
CA LEU A 39 -10.31 28.03 -9.64
C LEU A 39 -11.73 27.63 -9.18
N SER A 40 -12.03 27.72 -7.89
CA SER A 40 -13.36 27.51 -7.28
C SER A 40 -14.43 28.48 -7.82
N GLU A 41 -14.07 29.72 -8.16
CA GLU A 41 -15.01 30.65 -8.82
C GLU A 41 -15.27 30.26 -10.30
N GLN A 42 -14.27 29.65 -10.95
CA GLN A 42 -14.26 29.36 -12.38
C GLN A 42 -14.81 27.97 -12.75
N ILE A 43 -14.71 26.99 -11.84
CA ILE A 43 -15.11 25.59 -12.07
C ILE A 43 -16.58 25.45 -12.48
N SER A 44 -17.47 26.32 -11.96
CA SER A 44 -18.90 26.33 -12.33
C SER A 44 -19.14 26.64 -13.81
N GLY A 45 -18.26 27.41 -14.46
CA GLY A 45 -18.30 27.67 -15.90
C GLY A 45 -17.81 26.48 -16.71
N ILE A 46 -16.76 25.80 -16.24
CA ILE A 46 -16.19 24.59 -16.88
C ILE A 46 -17.21 23.44 -16.82
N HIS A 47 -17.84 23.23 -15.67
CA HIS A 47 -18.90 22.23 -15.47
C HIS A 47 -20.08 22.44 -16.43
N LYS A 48 -20.61 23.67 -16.51
CA LYS A 48 -21.71 24.04 -17.42
C LYS A 48 -21.32 23.88 -18.90
N LEU A 49 -20.09 24.20 -19.27
CA LEU A 49 -19.59 24.03 -20.65
C LEU A 49 -19.52 22.55 -21.05
N LEU A 50 -19.13 21.68 -20.12
CA LEU A 50 -19.04 20.23 -20.34
C LEU A 50 -20.38 19.51 -20.24
N GLN A 51 -21.38 20.08 -19.55
CA GLN A 51 -22.63 19.42 -19.19
C GLN A 51 -22.39 18.11 -18.41
N ALA A 52 -21.35 18.11 -17.57
CA ALA A 52 -20.88 16.91 -16.88
C ALA A 52 -21.93 16.36 -15.91
N PRO A 53 -22.15 15.03 -15.85
CA PRO A 53 -23.13 14.38 -14.98
C PRO A 53 -22.68 14.29 -13.49
N LEU A 54 -21.76 15.16 -13.08
CA LEU A 54 -21.18 15.21 -11.74
C LEU A 54 -21.89 16.29 -10.89
N LYS A 55 -21.96 16.13 -9.56
CA LYS A 55 -22.36 17.24 -8.69
C LYS A 55 -21.26 18.30 -8.67
N LEU A 56 -21.62 19.58 -8.75
CA LEU A 56 -20.65 20.67 -8.86
C LEU A 56 -19.80 20.81 -7.60
N GLU A 57 -20.42 20.66 -6.43
CA GLU A 57 -19.79 20.71 -5.11
C GLU A 57 -18.80 19.56 -4.85
N GLU A 58 -18.90 18.46 -5.60
CA GLU A 58 -18.03 17.28 -5.50
C GLU A 58 -16.92 17.27 -6.57
N CYS A 59 -16.87 18.28 -7.43
CA CYS A 59 -15.91 18.37 -8.54
C CYS A 59 -14.54 18.94 -8.12
N THR A 60 -13.51 18.53 -8.85
CA THR A 60 -12.16 19.09 -8.87
C THR A 60 -11.61 19.13 -10.30
N LEU A 61 -10.45 19.76 -10.49
CA LEU A 61 -9.75 19.86 -11.76
C LEU A 61 -8.39 19.15 -11.67
N GLN A 62 -8.10 18.29 -12.64
CA GLN A 62 -6.84 17.57 -12.76
C GLN A 62 -6.15 17.88 -14.10
N LEU A 63 -4.83 17.99 -14.13
CA LEU A 63 -4.04 18.21 -15.33
C LEU A 63 -3.73 16.91 -16.07
N SER A 64 -4.03 16.88 -17.37
CA SER A 64 -3.60 15.82 -18.28
C SER A 64 -2.41 16.27 -19.14
N PRO A 65 -1.32 15.48 -19.24
CA PRO A 65 -1.25 14.05 -18.91
C PRO A 65 -0.68 13.72 -17.51
N ASN A 66 -0.22 14.70 -16.74
CA ASN A 66 0.62 14.45 -15.55
C ASN A 66 -0.14 13.90 -14.33
N GLY A 67 -1.46 14.09 -14.25
CA GLY A 67 -2.28 13.65 -13.13
C GLY A 67 -2.33 14.61 -11.94
N ASN A 68 -1.62 15.74 -11.98
CA ASN A 68 -1.62 16.71 -10.88
C ASN A 68 -3.03 17.28 -10.67
N TYR A 69 -3.57 17.17 -9.45
CA TYR A 69 -4.78 17.87 -9.04
C TYR A 69 -4.45 19.34 -8.79
N LEU A 70 -5.37 20.23 -9.16
CA LEU A 70 -5.25 21.67 -8.92
C LEU A 70 -5.89 22.02 -7.58
N ASP A 71 -5.24 22.89 -6.80
CA ASP A 71 -5.89 23.53 -5.67
C ASP A 71 -6.97 24.48 -6.20
N LEU A 72 -8.22 24.26 -5.76
CA LEU A 72 -9.36 25.06 -6.19
C LEU A 72 -9.42 26.43 -5.48
N ASP A 73 -8.90 26.53 -4.27
CA ASP A 73 -8.96 27.76 -3.48
C ASP A 73 -7.87 28.77 -3.92
N SER A 74 -6.81 28.27 -4.56
CA SER A 74 -5.78 29.08 -5.23
C SER A 74 -6.11 29.42 -6.68
N SER A 75 -5.56 30.53 -7.17
CA SER A 75 -5.49 30.85 -8.60
C SER A 75 -4.32 30.11 -9.29
N LEU A 76 -4.26 30.15 -10.63
CA LEU A 76 -3.16 29.55 -11.39
C LEU A 76 -1.80 30.25 -11.16
N LEU A 77 -1.80 31.54 -10.80
CA LEU A 77 -0.56 32.25 -10.44
C LEU A 77 -0.04 31.89 -9.06
N GLU A 78 -0.91 31.60 -8.09
CA GLU A 78 -0.52 31.28 -6.71
C GLU A 78 0.12 29.90 -6.61
N GLN A 79 -0.44 28.90 -7.31
CA GLN A 79 0.13 27.54 -7.40
C GLN A 79 1.13 27.37 -8.55
N ARG A 80 1.67 28.47 -9.10
CA ARG A 80 2.48 28.46 -10.34
C ARG A 80 3.72 27.58 -10.28
N ASP A 81 4.37 27.50 -9.12
CA ASP A 81 5.62 26.75 -8.93
C ASP A 81 5.38 25.23 -9.05
N GLU A 82 4.16 24.75 -8.78
CA GLU A 82 3.75 23.36 -9.00
C GLU A 82 3.32 23.10 -10.46
N LEU A 83 3.18 24.18 -11.25
CA LEU A 83 2.65 24.19 -12.62
C LEU A 83 3.71 24.51 -13.70
N GLU A 84 5.00 24.39 -13.41
CA GLU A 84 6.08 24.67 -14.37
C GLU A 84 5.86 24.01 -15.75
N SER A 85 5.57 22.70 -15.76
CA SER A 85 5.34 21.95 -17.00
C SER A 85 4.09 22.38 -17.77
N PHE A 86 3.05 22.84 -17.07
CA PHE A 86 1.85 23.41 -17.67
C PHE A 86 2.16 24.76 -18.33
N TYR A 87 2.90 25.63 -17.63
CA TYR A 87 3.32 26.93 -18.15
C TYR A 87 4.32 26.81 -19.31
N GLU A 88 5.22 25.83 -19.29
CA GLU A 88 6.07 25.48 -20.43
C GLU A 88 5.25 25.16 -21.69
N ASP A 89 4.19 24.36 -21.56
CA ASP A 89 3.36 23.96 -22.70
C ASP A 89 2.51 25.14 -23.23
N VAL A 90 2.05 26.02 -22.36
CA VAL A 90 1.42 27.30 -22.75
C VAL A 90 2.40 28.20 -23.50
N ASN A 91 3.64 28.33 -23.02
CA ASN A 91 4.70 29.10 -23.69
C ASN A 91 5.08 28.54 -25.07
N LYS A 92 4.94 27.21 -25.26
CA LYS A 92 5.10 26.52 -26.55
C LYS A 92 3.86 26.65 -27.46
N GLY A 93 2.85 27.44 -27.06
CA GLY A 93 1.61 27.67 -27.82
C GLY A 93 0.62 26.51 -27.79
N LYS A 94 0.81 25.51 -26.91
CA LYS A 94 -0.15 24.42 -26.74
C LYS A 94 -1.33 24.86 -25.88
N LYS A 95 -2.41 24.08 -25.95
CA LYS A 95 -3.58 24.19 -25.07
C LYS A 95 -3.58 23.00 -24.10
N PRO A 96 -3.17 23.18 -22.82
CA PRO A 96 -3.21 22.14 -21.80
C PRO A 96 -4.63 21.58 -21.63
N ILE A 97 -4.74 20.36 -21.11
CA ILE A 97 -6.04 19.72 -20.87
C ILE A 97 -6.32 19.68 -19.37
N LEU A 98 -7.46 20.25 -18.96
CA LEU A 98 -8.03 20.07 -17.62
C LEU A 98 -9.10 18.97 -17.69
N ILE A 99 -9.09 18.08 -16.70
CA ILE A 99 -10.09 17.04 -16.49
C ILE A 99 -10.92 17.42 -15.26
N LEU A 100 -12.19 17.71 -15.48
CA LEU A 100 -13.19 17.88 -14.42
C LEU A 100 -13.60 16.50 -13.90
N ARG A 101 -13.37 16.22 -12.62
CA ARG A 101 -13.64 14.89 -12.05
C ARG A 101 -14.02 14.97 -10.58
N THR A 102 -14.40 13.86 -9.96
CA THR A 102 -14.79 13.82 -8.55
C THR A 102 -13.56 14.00 -7.64
N GLN A 103 -13.71 14.79 -6.57
CA GLN A 103 -12.66 15.03 -5.56
C GLN A 103 -12.12 13.73 -4.95
N LEU A 104 -10.83 13.73 -4.57
CA LEU A 104 -10.18 12.60 -3.89
C LEU A 104 -10.93 12.20 -2.62
N SER A 105 -11.21 13.19 -1.75
CA SER A 105 -11.94 13.03 -0.49
C SER A 105 -13.30 12.38 -0.69
N VAL A 106 -14.11 12.90 -1.61
CA VAL A 106 -15.44 12.35 -1.94
C VAL A 106 -15.34 10.91 -2.43
N ARG A 107 -14.39 10.59 -3.33
CA ARG A 107 -14.18 9.22 -3.80
C ARG A 107 -13.72 8.28 -2.68
N VAL A 108 -12.84 8.72 -1.78
CA VAL A 108 -12.43 7.95 -0.60
C VAL A 108 -13.62 7.69 0.34
N HIS A 109 -14.46 8.68 0.60
CA HIS A 109 -15.67 8.48 1.41
C HIS A 109 -16.63 7.47 0.75
N SER A 110 -16.86 7.54 -0.56
CA SER A 110 -17.63 6.53 -1.31
C SER A 110 -17.02 5.12 -1.24
N ILE A 111 -15.69 4.99 -1.20
CA ILE A 111 -15.02 3.70 -0.99
C ILE A 111 -15.33 3.17 0.41
N LEU A 112 -15.12 3.99 1.45
CA LEU A 112 -15.32 3.59 2.84
C LEU A 112 -16.77 3.24 3.15
N GLU A 113 -17.72 4.07 2.70
CA GLU A 113 -19.16 3.81 2.83
C GLU A 113 -19.53 2.47 2.19
N LYS A 114 -19.03 2.21 0.98
CA LYS A 114 -19.29 0.95 0.27
C LYS A 114 -18.64 -0.25 0.95
N LEU A 115 -17.46 -0.11 1.57
CA LEU A 115 -16.83 -1.18 2.34
C LEU A 115 -17.55 -1.49 3.66
N TYR A 116 -18.04 -0.47 4.37
CA TYR A 116 -18.77 -0.67 5.63
C TYR A 116 -20.21 -1.18 5.43
N ASN A 117 -20.88 -0.81 4.34
CA ASN A 117 -22.30 -1.13 4.12
C ASN A 117 -22.55 -2.33 3.17
N SER A 118 -21.57 -2.71 2.34
CA SER A 118 -21.73 -3.86 1.43
C SER A 118 -21.60 -5.20 2.15
N HIS A 119 -22.31 -6.21 1.67
CA HIS A 119 -22.25 -7.57 2.20
C HIS A 119 -22.12 -8.61 1.07
N GLY A 120 -21.60 -9.79 1.39
CA GLY A 120 -21.57 -10.94 0.48
C GLY A 120 -20.95 -10.65 -0.91
N PRO A 121 -21.61 -11.02 -2.04
CA PRO A 121 -21.07 -10.84 -3.39
C PRO A 121 -20.76 -9.39 -3.79
N GLU A 122 -21.32 -8.40 -3.10
CA GLU A 122 -20.99 -6.99 -3.33
C GLU A 122 -19.68 -6.61 -2.65
N LEU A 123 -19.56 -6.85 -1.35
CA LEU A 123 -18.32 -6.61 -0.59
C LEU A 123 -17.13 -7.35 -1.23
N ARG A 124 -17.36 -8.60 -1.68
CA ARG A 124 -16.34 -9.38 -2.40
C ARG A 124 -15.83 -8.68 -3.66
N ARG A 125 -16.71 -8.05 -4.45
CA ARG A 125 -16.34 -7.31 -5.66
C ARG A 125 -15.61 -6.02 -5.32
N SER A 126 -16.12 -5.25 -4.35
CA SER A 126 -15.48 -4.02 -3.88
C SER A 126 -14.05 -4.29 -3.41
N LEU A 127 -13.86 -5.25 -2.48
CA LEU A 127 -12.54 -5.66 -1.98
C LEU A 127 -11.60 -6.15 -3.09
N PHE A 128 -12.10 -6.92 -4.06
CA PHE A 128 -11.29 -7.40 -5.17
C PHE A 128 -10.76 -6.26 -6.06
N SER A 129 -11.57 -5.22 -6.29
CA SER A 129 -11.23 -4.07 -7.14
C SER A 129 -10.28 -3.06 -6.49
N LEU A 130 -10.22 -2.97 -5.15
CA LEU A 130 -9.40 -1.99 -4.42
C LEU A 130 -7.94 -1.95 -4.88
N LYS A 131 -7.33 -3.12 -5.16
CA LYS A 131 -5.94 -3.16 -5.64
C LYS A 131 -5.76 -2.40 -6.95
N GLN A 132 -6.69 -2.55 -7.90
CA GLN A 132 -6.63 -1.88 -9.19
C GLN A 132 -6.88 -0.37 -9.02
N LEU A 133 -7.84 -0.01 -8.18
CA LEU A 133 -8.20 1.38 -7.85
C LEU A 133 -7.00 2.18 -7.32
N PHE A 134 -6.26 1.66 -6.32
CA PHE A 134 -5.05 2.32 -5.82
C PHE A 134 -3.84 2.23 -6.77
N GLN A 135 -3.89 1.35 -7.77
CA GLN A 135 -2.85 1.22 -8.79
C GLN A 135 -3.04 2.25 -9.92
N ASP A 136 -4.29 2.52 -10.30
CA ASP A 136 -4.64 3.44 -11.39
C ASP A 136 -4.68 4.91 -10.94
N ASP A 137 -4.97 5.18 -9.66
CA ASP A 137 -5.09 6.53 -9.10
C ASP A 137 -4.36 6.60 -7.75
N LYS A 138 -3.02 6.73 -7.80
CA LYS A 138 -2.12 6.73 -6.64
C LYS A 138 -2.47 7.80 -5.59
N ASP A 139 -3.08 8.91 -6.02
CA ASP A 139 -3.36 10.06 -5.16
C ASP A 139 -4.55 9.79 -4.21
N LEU A 140 -5.30 8.70 -4.43
CA LEU A 140 -6.26 8.18 -3.45
C LEU A 140 -5.58 7.56 -2.21
N VAL A 141 -4.30 7.18 -2.28
CA VAL A 141 -3.62 6.50 -1.17
C VAL A 141 -3.40 7.40 0.06
N PRO A 142 -2.80 8.61 -0.04
CA PRO A 142 -2.70 9.51 1.11
C PRO A 142 -4.07 9.88 1.69
N GLU A 143 -5.05 10.17 0.82
CA GLU A 143 -6.42 10.51 1.23
C GLU A 143 -7.13 9.36 1.96
N PHE A 144 -6.94 8.12 1.49
CA PHE A 144 -7.47 6.91 2.11
C PHE A 144 -6.85 6.62 3.47
N VAL A 145 -5.54 6.86 3.63
CA VAL A 145 -4.86 6.78 4.94
C VAL A 145 -5.39 7.86 5.89
N ALA A 146 -5.52 9.10 5.43
CA ALA A 146 -6.03 10.22 6.24
C ALA A 146 -7.49 10.01 6.70
N SER A 147 -8.31 9.31 5.90
CA SER A 147 -9.73 9.04 6.16
C SER A 147 -9.99 7.74 6.95
N GLU A 148 -9.06 7.30 7.82
CA GLU A 148 -9.16 6.04 8.58
C GLU A 148 -9.35 4.76 7.72
N GLY A 149 -8.89 4.75 6.47
CA GLY A 149 -9.07 3.62 5.57
C GLY A 149 -8.34 2.34 6.00
N LEU A 150 -7.21 2.48 6.70
CA LEU A 150 -6.53 1.35 7.35
C LEU A 150 -7.40 0.75 8.47
N THR A 151 -8.03 1.59 9.30
CA THR A 151 -9.00 1.16 10.31
C THR A 151 -10.17 0.38 9.69
N CYS A 152 -10.67 0.82 8.54
CA CYS A 152 -11.70 0.09 7.77
C CYS A 152 -11.21 -1.29 7.35
N PHE A 153 -9.98 -1.42 6.85
CA PHE A 153 -9.40 -2.73 6.50
C PHE A 153 -9.30 -3.68 7.70
N ILE A 154 -8.94 -3.19 8.89
CA ILE A 154 -8.86 -4.07 10.08
C ILE A 154 -10.25 -4.50 10.53
N LYS A 155 -11.22 -3.57 10.60
CA LYS A 155 -12.62 -3.87 10.96
C LYS A 155 -13.24 -4.90 10.01
N VAL A 156 -13.15 -4.69 8.70
CA VAL A 156 -13.69 -5.62 7.69
C VAL A 156 -12.89 -6.92 7.65
N GLY A 157 -11.57 -6.87 7.91
CA GLY A 157 -10.67 -8.01 7.81
C GLY A 157 -10.66 -8.97 9.01
N ALA A 158 -11.02 -8.49 10.21
CA ALA A 158 -11.02 -9.29 11.44
C ALA A 158 -12.11 -10.38 11.44
N GLU A 159 -13.31 -10.06 10.93
CA GLU A 159 -14.46 -10.97 10.89
C GLU A 159 -14.61 -11.69 9.53
N ALA A 160 -13.72 -11.40 8.57
CA ALA A 160 -13.77 -11.87 7.19
C ALA A 160 -13.24 -13.29 6.99
N ASP A 161 -13.73 -13.94 5.92
CA ASP A 161 -13.14 -15.18 5.42
C ASP A 161 -11.74 -14.95 4.78
N HIS A 162 -10.98 -16.03 4.62
CA HIS A 162 -9.61 -16.00 4.08
C HIS A 162 -9.49 -15.43 2.65
N ASN A 163 -10.56 -15.42 1.84
CA ASN A 163 -10.57 -14.80 0.52
C ASN A 163 -10.67 -13.28 0.65
N TYR A 164 -11.52 -12.81 1.55
CA TYR A 164 -11.74 -11.37 1.80
C TYR A 164 -10.49 -10.77 2.45
N GLN A 165 -9.91 -11.45 3.45
CA GLN A 165 -8.60 -11.13 4.02
C GLN A 165 -7.52 -11.04 2.93
N ASN A 166 -7.44 -12.03 2.03
CA ASN A 166 -6.48 -11.99 0.90
C ASN A 166 -6.73 -10.82 -0.07
N TYR A 167 -7.97 -10.40 -0.31
CA TYR A 167 -8.25 -9.20 -1.12
C TYR A 167 -7.82 -7.91 -0.41
N ILE A 168 -8.06 -7.79 0.90
CA ILE A 168 -7.57 -6.68 1.74
C ILE A 168 -6.03 -6.65 1.73
N LEU A 169 -5.36 -7.78 1.94
CA LEU A 169 -3.89 -7.88 1.87
C LEU A 169 -3.34 -7.48 0.50
N ARG A 170 -4.03 -7.79 -0.60
CA ARG A 170 -3.64 -7.33 -1.94
C ARG A 170 -3.79 -5.82 -2.10
N ALA A 171 -4.83 -5.20 -1.54
CA ALA A 171 -4.99 -3.75 -1.54
C ALA A 171 -3.94 -3.07 -0.65
N LEU A 172 -3.71 -3.58 0.56
CA LEU A 172 -2.68 -3.12 1.48
C LEU A 172 -1.27 -3.23 0.86
N SER A 173 -0.99 -4.33 0.13
CA SER A 173 0.23 -4.49 -0.66
C SER A 173 0.42 -3.42 -1.71
N GLN A 174 -0.66 -2.86 -2.27
CA GLN A 174 -0.58 -1.76 -3.25
C GLN A 174 -0.37 -0.41 -2.56
N ILE A 175 -1.03 -0.18 -1.42
CA ILE A 175 -0.84 1.00 -0.57
C ILE A 175 0.62 1.11 -0.10
N MET A 176 1.20 0.01 0.38
CA MET A 176 2.59 -0.04 0.89
C MET A 176 3.68 0.20 -0.17
N LEU A 177 3.34 0.28 -1.48
CA LEU A 177 4.29 0.69 -2.52
C LEU A 177 4.47 2.22 -2.60
N PHE A 178 3.61 2.99 -1.96
CA PHE A 178 3.67 4.45 -1.92
C PHE A 178 4.18 4.93 -0.55
N VAL A 179 4.95 6.01 -0.54
CA VAL A 179 5.57 6.56 0.68
C VAL A 179 4.51 6.91 1.73
N ASP A 180 3.45 7.61 1.34
CA ASP A 180 2.35 7.99 2.25
C ASP A 180 1.58 6.76 2.76
N GLY A 181 1.41 5.75 1.91
CA GLY A 181 0.76 4.49 2.28
C GLY A 181 1.58 3.69 3.29
N MET A 182 2.89 3.58 3.09
CA MET A 182 3.79 2.93 4.03
C MET A 182 3.88 3.71 5.36
N ASN A 183 4.02 5.04 5.30
CA ASN A 183 4.01 5.90 6.49
C ASN A 183 2.68 5.78 7.25
N GLY A 184 1.55 5.63 6.54
CA GLY A 184 0.25 5.30 7.14
C GLY A 184 0.26 3.99 7.91
N VAL A 185 0.85 2.93 7.34
CA VAL A 185 0.99 1.62 8.03
C VAL A 185 1.92 1.70 9.23
N ILE A 186 3.03 2.44 9.16
CA ILE A 186 3.94 2.68 10.30
C ILE A 186 3.21 3.38 11.45
N ASN A 187 2.33 4.33 11.15
CA ASN A 187 1.57 5.09 12.13
C ASN A 187 0.24 4.44 12.56
N HIS A 188 -0.07 3.22 12.10
CA HIS A 188 -1.31 2.50 12.43
C HIS A 188 -1.00 1.11 13.02
N PRO A 189 -0.71 1.01 14.33
CA PRO A 189 -0.23 -0.22 15.00
C PRO A 189 -1.12 -1.43 14.77
N GLU A 190 -2.45 -1.23 14.70
CA GLU A 190 -3.45 -2.26 14.48
C GLU A 190 -3.24 -2.98 13.13
N THR A 191 -2.68 -2.31 12.12
CA THR A 191 -2.32 -2.97 10.84
C THR A 191 -1.18 -3.95 11.03
N VAL A 192 -0.14 -3.57 11.78
CA VAL A 192 1.03 -4.42 12.01
C VAL A 192 0.66 -5.60 12.92
N GLN A 193 -0.17 -5.36 13.95
CA GLN A 193 -0.74 -6.39 14.83
C GLN A 193 -1.62 -7.39 14.05
N TRP A 194 -2.46 -6.89 13.13
CA TRP A 194 -3.29 -7.73 12.28
C TRP A 194 -2.45 -8.56 11.30
N LEU A 195 -1.46 -7.94 10.62
CA LEU A 195 -0.50 -8.66 9.77
C LEU A 195 0.23 -9.77 10.53
N TYR A 196 0.70 -9.51 11.76
CA TYR A 196 1.30 -10.54 12.60
C TYR A 196 0.29 -11.66 12.93
N THR A 197 -0.92 -11.31 13.36
CA THR A 197 -1.99 -12.28 13.67
C THR A 197 -2.31 -13.19 12.47
N LEU A 198 -2.32 -12.64 11.26
CA LEU A 198 -2.57 -13.40 10.03
C LEU A 198 -1.46 -14.38 9.65
N THR A 199 -0.25 -14.30 10.25
CA THR A 199 0.78 -15.34 10.10
C THR A 199 0.37 -16.66 10.77
N GLY A 200 -0.54 -16.62 11.75
CA GLY A 200 -1.18 -17.79 12.36
C GLY A 200 -2.41 -18.33 11.62
N SER A 201 -2.73 -17.82 10.42
CA SER A 201 -3.92 -18.23 9.68
C SER A 201 -3.85 -19.68 9.18
N LEU A 202 -4.98 -20.39 9.18
CA LEU A 202 -5.11 -21.70 8.53
C LEU A 202 -5.00 -21.62 7.00
N SER A 203 -5.10 -20.42 6.40
CA SER A 203 -4.95 -20.21 4.97
C SER A 203 -3.49 -19.93 4.60
N ARG A 204 -2.81 -20.92 3.99
CA ARG A 204 -1.46 -20.79 3.42
C ARG A 204 -1.22 -19.48 2.66
N LEU A 205 -2.20 -19.04 1.87
CA LEU A 205 -2.10 -17.83 1.05
C LEU A 205 -2.13 -16.55 1.89
N VAL A 206 -2.92 -16.53 2.97
CA VAL A 206 -2.98 -15.41 3.93
C VAL A 206 -1.67 -15.33 4.70
N VAL A 207 -1.16 -16.45 5.22
CA VAL A 207 0.16 -16.52 5.91
C VAL A 207 1.27 -16.02 4.98
N LYS A 208 1.37 -16.58 3.77
CA LYS A 208 2.37 -16.20 2.76
C LYS A 208 2.35 -14.71 2.44
N THR A 209 1.16 -14.14 2.28
CA THR A 209 1.02 -12.72 1.91
C THR A 209 1.36 -11.82 3.09
N SER A 210 0.93 -12.18 4.30
CA SER A 210 1.22 -11.41 5.52
C SER A 210 2.71 -11.40 5.86
N LEU A 211 3.40 -12.55 5.78
CA LEU A 211 4.85 -12.63 5.92
C LEU A 211 5.58 -11.72 4.92
N LYS A 212 5.15 -11.69 3.65
CA LYS A 212 5.74 -10.81 2.64
C LYS A 212 5.54 -9.33 2.94
N LEU A 213 4.36 -8.93 3.43
CA LEU A 213 4.11 -7.54 3.82
C LEU A 213 4.93 -7.14 5.05
N LEU A 214 5.07 -8.02 6.04
CA LEU A 214 5.93 -7.79 7.20
C LEU A 214 7.41 -7.67 6.81
N ILE A 215 7.89 -8.47 5.85
CA ILE A 215 9.25 -8.32 5.31
C ILE A 215 9.43 -6.94 4.67
N VAL A 216 8.53 -6.55 3.75
CA VAL A 216 8.59 -5.24 3.06
C VAL A 216 8.48 -4.08 4.07
N PHE A 217 7.69 -4.25 5.13
CA PHE A 217 7.56 -3.27 6.22
C PHE A 217 8.88 -3.08 6.98
N VAL A 218 9.55 -4.17 7.40
CA VAL A 218 10.84 -4.11 8.11
C VAL A 218 11.97 -3.64 7.19
N GLU A 219 11.94 -3.99 5.90
CA GLU A 219 12.94 -3.54 4.91
C GLU A 219 12.89 -2.02 4.62
N TYR A 220 11.74 -1.37 4.82
CA TYR A 220 11.55 0.03 4.45
C TYR A 220 12.29 1.02 5.37
N SER A 221 12.34 0.73 6.68
CA SER A 221 13.02 1.58 7.66
C SER A 221 13.55 0.76 8.82
N GLU A 222 14.77 1.05 9.27
CA GLU A 222 15.42 0.43 10.44
C GLU A 222 14.54 0.54 11.71
N SER A 223 13.77 1.63 11.85
CA SER A 223 12.79 1.82 12.94
C SER A 223 11.69 0.76 12.99
N ASN A 224 11.35 0.14 11.86
CA ASN A 224 10.16 -0.70 11.74
C ASN A 224 10.34 -2.08 12.40
N GLY A 225 11.58 -2.51 12.65
CA GLY A 225 11.87 -3.70 13.45
C GLY A 225 11.33 -3.58 14.88
N ALA A 226 11.54 -2.43 15.52
CA ALA A 226 10.98 -2.14 16.85
C ALA A 226 9.45 -2.04 16.82
N THR A 227 8.86 -1.43 15.78
CA THR A 227 7.39 -1.38 15.60
C THR A 227 6.79 -2.79 15.48
N LEU A 228 7.46 -3.70 14.76
CA LEU A 228 7.04 -5.09 14.67
C LEU A 228 7.13 -5.82 16.02
N ILE A 229 8.23 -5.68 16.76
CA ILE A 229 8.37 -6.23 18.13
C ILE A 229 7.21 -5.79 19.03
N ASN A 230 6.89 -4.49 19.02
CA ASN A 230 5.79 -3.94 19.81
C ASN A 230 4.43 -4.54 19.40
N ALA A 231 4.20 -4.76 18.11
CA ALA A 231 2.99 -5.41 17.61
C ALA A 231 2.90 -6.90 18.02
N VAL A 232 4.01 -7.64 17.96
CA VAL A 232 4.09 -9.04 18.40
C VAL A 232 3.81 -9.15 19.90
N ASN A 233 4.48 -8.33 20.71
CA ASN A 233 4.32 -8.28 22.17
C ASN A 233 2.87 -7.94 22.57
N ALA A 234 2.22 -7.00 21.86
CA ALA A 234 0.82 -6.66 22.10
C ALA A 234 -0.13 -7.83 21.80
N VAL A 235 0.03 -8.49 20.64
CA VAL A 235 -0.85 -9.61 20.22
C VAL A 235 -0.66 -10.83 21.11
N ASP A 236 0.58 -11.29 21.32
CA ASP A 236 0.83 -12.50 22.10
C ASP A 236 0.62 -12.28 23.60
N GLY A 237 0.89 -11.07 24.10
CA GLY A 237 0.54 -10.66 25.46
C GLY A 237 -0.97 -10.69 25.72
N GLN A 238 -1.79 -10.21 24.78
CA GLN A 238 -3.26 -10.33 24.86
C GLN A 238 -3.74 -11.79 24.79
N ARG A 239 -3.05 -12.64 24.03
CA ARG A 239 -3.34 -14.09 23.93
C ARG A 239 -2.86 -14.88 25.16
N GLY A 240 -2.03 -14.30 26.03
CA GLY A 240 -1.42 -14.98 27.17
C GLY A 240 -0.36 -16.02 26.77
N VAL A 241 0.28 -15.86 25.60
CA VAL A 241 1.35 -16.74 25.10
C VAL A 241 2.68 -15.97 25.02
N LYS A 242 3.80 -16.68 24.80
CA LYS A 242 5.10 -16.02 24.63
C LYS A 242 5.15 -15.25 23.29
N PRO A 243 5.81 -14.09 23.20
CA PRO A 243 6.06 -13.40 21.94
C PRO A 243 6.66 -14.32 20.87
N TRP A 244 6.29 -14.07 19.61
CA TRP A 244 6.70 -14.83 18.41
C TRP A 244 6.01 -16.18 18.20
N SER A 245 5.01 -16.53 19.02
CA SER A 245 4.35 -17.85 18.96
C SER A 245 3.84 -18.20 17.56
N TYR A 246 3.23 -17.27 16.80
CA TYR A 246 2.73 -17.57 15.46
C TYR A 246 3.84 -17.86 14.44
N LEU A 247 5.00 -17.19 14.52
CA LEU A 247 6.13 -17.49 13.63
C LEU A 247 6.74 -18.85 13.97
N MET A 248 6.84 -19.17 15.26
CA MET A 248 7.36 -20.46 15.71
C MET A 248 6.44 -21.63 15.29
N GLU A 249 5.12 -21.49 15.39
CA GLU A 249 4.17 -22.49 14.86
C GLU A 249 4.32 -22.76 13.35
N VAL A 250 4.70 -21.74 12.56
CA VAL A 250 5.02 -21.91 11.13
C VAL A 250 6.34 -22.69 10.97
N LEU A 251 7.37 -22.36 11.77
CA LEU A 251 8.68 -23.03 11.74
C LEU A 251 8.62 -24.49 12.24
N GLU A 252 7.68 -24.82 13.12
CA GLU A 252 7.42 -26.20 13.57
C GLU A 252 6.75 -27.08 12.49
N GLU A 253 6.30 -26.51 11.37
CA GLU A 253 5.54 -27.19 10.30
C GLU A 253 4.17 -27.70 10.79
N ARG A 254 3.56 -27.04 11.79
CA ARG A 254 2.33 -27.49 12.48
C ARG A 254 1.13 -27.71 11.55
N ASN A 255 1.08 -26.94 10.45
CA ASN A 255 0.04 -27.00 9.42
C ASN A 255 0.51 -27.72 8.13
N GLY A 256 1.63 -28.46 8.20
CA GLY A 256 2.27 -29.15 7.07
C GLY A 256 3.61 -28.52 6.68
N SER A 257 4.45 -29.30 6.00
CA SER A 257 5.76 -28.86 5.52
C SER A 257 5.62 -27.94 4.31
N ASP A 258 6.17 -26.72 4.42
CA ASP A 258 6.15 -25.71 3.35
C ASP A 258 7.42 -24.86 3.40
N THR A 259 8.45 -25.29 2.68
CA THR A 259 9.77 -24.63 2.66
C THR A 259 9.67 -23.14 2.32
N GLU A 260 8.71 -22.73 1.49
CA GLU A 260 8.53 -21.33 1.11
C GLU A 260 8.11 -20.46 2.30
N LEU A 261 7.22 -20.96 3.16
CA LEU A 261 6.80 -20.28 4.39
C LEU A 261 7.92 -20.29 5.44
N LEU A 262 8.68 -21.38 5.56
CA LEU A 262 9.84 -21.46 6.45
C LEU A 262 10.89 -20.41 6.07
N ILE A 263 11.20 -20.27 4.77
CA ILE A 263 12.15 -19.28 4.25
C ILE A 263 11.66 -17.85 4.55
N PHE A 264 10.40 -17.51 4.28
CA PHE A 264 9.89 -16.16 4.58
C PHE A 264 9.87 -15.87 6.08
N THR A 265 9.53 -16.85 6.92
CA THR A 265 9.51 -16.69 8.38
C THR A 265 10.90 -16.42 8.93
N MET A 266 11.90 -17.21 8.53
CA MET A 266 13.30 -16.95 8.90
C MET A 266 13.83 -15.64 8.33
N THR A 267 13.45 -15.28 7.09
CA THR A 267 13.85 -14.00 6.47
C THR A 267 13.33 -12.81 7.27
N LEU A 268 12.08 -12.90 7.77
CA LEU A 268 11.48 -11.87 8.62
C LEU A 268 12.19 -11.75 9.97
N ILE A 269 12.46 -12.88 10.64
CA ILE A 269 13.21 -12.93 11.91
C ILE A 269 14.60 -12.29 11.73
N ASN A 270 15.37 -12.76 10.74
CA ASN A 270 16.71 -12.27 10.45
C ASN A 270 16.75 -10.76 10.13
N LYS A 271 15.77 -10.26 9.36
CA LYS A 271 15.67 -8.83 9.03
C LYS A 271 15.26 -7.99 10.23
N THR A 272 14.40 -8.51 11.09
CA THR A 272 13.99 -7.82 12.32
C THR A 272 15.19 -7.68 13.26
N LEU A 273 15.91 -8.78 13.53
CA LEU A 273 17.14 -8.77 14.34
C LEU A 273 18.21 -7.84 13.76
N ALA A 274 18.42 -7.84 12.44
CA ALA A 274 19.39 -6.97 11.78
C ALA A 274 19.03 -5.47 11.84
N ALA A 275 17.76 -5.13 12.11
CA ALA A 275 17.28 -3.76 12.24
C ALA A 275 17.36 -3.21 13.68
N LEU A 276 17.75 -4.02 14.67
CA LEU A 276 17.77 -3.59 16.07
C LEU A 276 18.97 -2.67 16.38
N PRO A 277 18.76 -1.55 17.08
CA PRO A 277 19.79 -0.54 17.29
C PRO A 277 20.79 -0.88 18.41
N ASP A 278 20.39 -1.75 19.34
CA ASP A 278 21.15 -2.13 20.54
C ASP A 278 21.12 -3.65 20.80
N GLN A 279 22.03 -4.09 21.67
CA GLN A 279 22.26 -5.50 21.99
C GLN A 279 21.22 -6.05 22.99
N ASP A 280 20.68 -5.20 23.86
CA ASP A 280 19.65 -5.59 24.83
C ASP A 280 18.37 -6.01 24.10
N SER A 281 17.89 -5.20 23.15
CA SER A 281 16.73 -5.50 22.29
C SER A 281 16.94 -6.75 21.44
N PHE A 282 18.18 -7.02 21.02
CA PHE A 282 18.54 -8.23 20.27
C PHE A 282 18.37 -9.48 21.14
N TYR A 283 18.93 -9.47 22.36
CA TYR A 283 18.80 -10.59 23.28
C TYR A 283 17.36 -10.79 23.77
N ASP A 284 16.60 -9.73 24.08
CA ASP A 284 15.17 -9.82 24.41
C ASP A 284 14.38 -10.60 23.34
N MET A 285 14.72 -10.40 22.05
CA MET A 285 14.11 -11.12 20.94
C MET A 285 14.63 -12.57 20.81
N THR A 286 15.94 -12.80 20.88
CA THR A 286 16.52 -14.15 20.70
C THR A 286 16.18 -15.08 21.86
N ASP A 287 16.19 -14.59 23.10
CA ASP A 287 15.79 -15.33 24.30
C ASP A 287 14.33 -15.76 24.21
N SER A 288 13.46 -14.90 23.66
CA SER A 288 12.05 -15.22 23.42
C SER A 288 11.89 -16.36 22.39
N LEU A 289 12.73 -16.39 21.34
CA LEU A 289 12.75 -17.46 20.33
C LEU A 289 13.35 -18.77 20.89
N GLU A 290 14.45 -18.71 21.63
CA GLU A 290 15.07 -19.86 22.30
C GLU A 290 14.08 -20.52 23.26
N GLN A 291 13.38 -19.72 24.06
CA GLN A 291 12.31 -20.13 24.97
C GLN A 291 11.09 -20.77 24.29
N LEU A 292 10.98 -20.68 22.96
CA LEU A 292 10.01 -21.35 22.10
C LEU A 292 10.62 -22.52 21.30
N GLY A 293 11.86 -22.93 21.59
CA GLY A 293 12.49 -24.11 21.01
C GLY A 293 13.25 -23.88 19.70
N MET A 294 13.61 -22.64 19.38
CA MET A 294 14.31 -22.27 18.13
C MET A 294 15.55 -23.13 17.83
N GLU A 295 16.40 -23.41 18.82
CA GLU A 295 17.56 -24.29 18.65
C GLU A 295 17.17 -25.69 18.15
N THR A 296 16.10 -26.27 18.71
CA THR A 296 15.61 -27.60 18.33
C THR A 296 15.09 -27.62 16.89
N ILE A 297 14.40 -26.56 16.48
CA ILE A 297 13.94 -26.38 15.08
C ILE A 297 15.15 -26.28 14.14
N ILE A 298 16.11 -25.40 14.44
CA ILE A 298 17.32 -25.23 13.61
C ILE A 298 18.06 -26.58 13.48
N HIS A 299 18.29 -27.27 14.59
CA HIS A 299 19.01 -28.55 14.62
C HIS A 299 18.29 -29.64 13.79
N LYS A 300 16.96 -29.73 13.89
CA LYS A 300 16.11 -30.61 13.05
C LYS A 300 16.32 -30.33 11.56
N HIS A 301 16.27 -29.07 11.14
CA HIS A 301 16.38 -28.70 9.72
C HIS A 301 17.83 -28.74 9.19
N MET A 302 18.85 -28.44 10.00
CA MET A 302 20.27 -28.58 9.62
C MET A 302 20.67 -30.03 9.33
N ASN A 303 20.27 -30.95 10.21
CA ASN A 303 20.63 -32.37 10.11
C ASN A 303 19.84 -33.12 9.01
N ASN A 304 18.65 -32.63 8.64
CA ASN A 304 17.86 -33.23 7.57
C ASN A 304 18.49 -32.97 6.19
N LYS A 305 19.02 -34.02 5.56
CA LYS A 305 19.64 -33.96 4.21
C LYS A 305 18.69 -33.49 3.10
N GLY A 306 17.37 -33.54 3.32
CA GLY A 306 16.36 -33.04 2.38
C GLY A 306 16.08 -31.53 2.47
N THR A 307 16.58 -30.82 3.50
CA THR A 307 16.35 -29.38 3.66
C THR A 307 17.02 -28.58 2.54
N GLU A 308 16.22 -27.76 1.85
CA GLU A 308 16.68 -26.91 0.74
C GLU A 308 17.79 -25.94 1.14
N HIS A 309 18.63 -25.58 0.17
CA HIS A 309 19.78 -24.71 0.36
C HIS A 309 19.40 -23.32 0.91
N ASP A 310 18.33 -22.72 0.40
CA ASP A 310 17.96 -21.34 0.75
C ASP A 310 17.39 -21.25 2.18
N LEU A 311 16.65 -22.27 2.60
CA LEU A 311 16.24 -22.41 4.01
C LEU A 311 17.46 -22.64 4.92
N ARG A 312 18.42 -23.48 4.49
CA ARG A 312 19.67 -23.67 5.24
C ARG A 312 20.43 -22.35 5.41
N ALA A 313 20.56 -21.57 4.34
CA ALA A 313 21.22 -20.27 4.36
C ALA A 313 20.57 -19.29 5.34
N GLN A 314 19.23 -19.26 5.43
CA GLN A 314 18.53 -18.41 6.41
C GLN A 314 18.80 -18.82 7.86
N PHE A 315 18.89 -20.12 8.16
CA PHE A 315 19.31 -20.57 9.49
C PHE A 315 20.79 -20.26 9.76
N THR A 316 21.69 -20.39 8.78
CA THR A 316 23.10 -19.99 8.93
C THR A 316 23.25 -18.49 9.18
N ILE A 317 22.42 -17.64 8.56
CA ILE A 317 22.40 -16.18 8.84
C ILE A 317 22.02 -15.94 10.32
N TYR A 318 21.00 -16.62 10.84
CA TYR A 318 20.58 -16.53 12.24
C TYR A 318 21.70 -16.94 13.20
N GLU A 319 22.29 -18.14 13.02
CA GLU A 319 23.40 -18.62 13.85
C GLU A 319 24.64 -17.71 13.79
N THR A 320 24.92 -17.10 12.63
CA THR A 320 26.05 -16.18 12.45
C THR A 320 25.80 -14.86 13.17
N ALA A 321 24.55 -14.38 13.20
CA ALA A 321 24.18 -13.16 13.92
C ALA A 321 24.36 -13.34 15.45
N LEU A 322 23.91 -14.46 16.01
CA LEU A 322 24.15 -14.80 17.43
C LEU A 322 25.64 -14.76 17.78
N LYS A 323 26.45 -15.56 17.07
CA LYS A 323 27.91 -15.65 17.28
C LYS A 323 28.65 -14.32 17.14
N TYR A 324 28.11 -13.39 16.34
CA TYR A 324 28.67 -12.05 16.22
C TYR A 324 28.38 -11.19 17.47
N GLU A 325 27.16 -11.23 18.02
CA GLU A 325 26.85 -10.50 19.26
C GLU A 325 27.53 -11.10 20.49
N ASP A 326 27.70 -12.43 20.51
CA ASP A 326 28.41 -13.15 21.58
C ASP A 326 29.94 -12.97 21.52
N GLY A 327 30.46 -12.33 20.45
CA GLY A 327 31.88 -12.05 20.27
C GLY A 327 32.73 -13.24 19.82
N GLU A 328 32.11 -14.32 19.33
CA GLU A 328 32.83 -15.50 18.80
C GLU A 328 33.44 -15.27 17.40
N ILE A 329 33.01 -14.21 16.70
CA ILE A 329 33.42 -13.87 15.33
C ILE A 329 34.06 -12.48 15.31
N ASP A 330 35.33 -12.40 14.90
CA ASP A 330 36.05 -11.14 14.68
C ASP A 330 35.57 -10.42 13.41
N ASP A 331 35.71 -9.09 13.36
CA ASP A 331 34.97 -8.13 12.51
C ASP A 331 35.35 -8.15 11.00
N SER A 332 35.87 -9.28 10.51
CA SER A 332 36.44 -9.47 9.17
C SER A 332 35.46 -10.03 8.12
N ALA A 333 34.18 -10.22 8.46
CA ALA A 333 33.15 -10.63 7.51
C ALA A 333 32.55 -9.41 6.76
N PRO A 334 32.20 -9.52 5.47
CA PRO A 334 31.78 -8.36 4.68
C PRO A 334 30.43 -7.79 5.15
N HIS A 335 30.49 -6.57 5.72
CA HIS A 335 29.40 -5.63 6.00
C HIS A 335 27.97 -6.07 5.62
N LEU A 336 27.24 -6.64 6.58
CA LEU A 336 25.78 -6.53 6.63
C LEU A 336 25.31 -5.33 7.47
N ARG A 337 26.18 -4.76 8.31
CA ARG A 337 25.88 -3.56 9.08
C ARG A 337 26.16 -2.29 8.28
N LYS A 338 25.11 -1.51 8.05
CA LYS A 338 25.24 -0.11 7.65
C LYS A 338 25.73 0.68 8.87
N GLU A 339 27.01 1.03 8.82
CA GLU A 339 27.83 1.78 9.77
C GLU A 339 27.09 2.75 10.73
N ARG A 340 26.88 2.36 12.01
CA ARG A 340 26.86 3.28 13.17
C ARG A 340 26.99 2.64 14.57
N ARG A 341 27.92 1.71 14.82
CA ARG A 341 28.29 1.35 16.21
C ARG A 341 29.28 2.36 16.80
N LYS A 342 28.74 3.37 17.50
CA LYS A 342 29.53 4.17 18.46
C LYS A 342 28.63 4.76 19.56
N THR A 343 28.24 3.89 20.49
CA THR A 343 27.71 4.28 21.79
C THR A 343 28.79 5.05 22.57
N ALA A 344 28.41 6.18 23.16
CA ALA A 344 29.31 6.99 23.98
C ALA A 344 29.12 6.60 25.46
N GLY A 345 30.14 5.96 26.05
CA GLY A 345 30.12 5.56 27.45
C GLY A 345 31.41 4.85 27.86
N GLY A 346 32.36 5.61 28.41
CA GLY A 346 33.65 5.09 28.89
C GLY A 346 34.44 6.23 29.54
N GLU A 347 34.86 6.02 30.78
CA GLU A 347 35.15 7.11 31.71
C GLU A 347 36.59 7.69 31.63
N GLN A 348 36.83 8.68 32.49
CA GLN A 348 38.06 9.46 32.64
C GLN A 348 39.31 8.60 32.89
N GLU A 349 40.49 9.05 32.43
CA GLU A 349 41.63 9.31 33.34
C GLU A 349 42.74 10.22 32.74
N VAL A 350 43.02 11.31 33.47
CA VAL A 350 44.36 11.80 33.88
C VAL A 350 45.44 12.22 32.83
N ARG A 351 45.47 13.54 32.57
CA ARG A 351 46.63 14.48 32.71
C ARG A 351 48.04 14.12 32.16
N LYS A 352 48.52 14.91 31.18
CA LYS A 352 49.66 15.90 31.25
C LYS A 352 50.03 16.40 29.83
N SER A 353 50.00 17.69 29.50
CA SER A 353 51.02 18.72 29.81
C SER A 353 52.42 18.33 29.29
N ARG A 354 53.07 19.02 28.33
CA ARG A 354 53.59 20.41 28.47
C ARG A 354 54.31 20.91 27.17
N ARG A 355 54.34 22.24 26.97
CA ARG A 355 55.29 23.04 26.12
C ARG A 355 55.20 22.85 24.58
N SER A 356 55.51 23.84 23.75
CA SER A 356 56.17 25.16 23.98
C SER A 356 55.73 26.24 22.97
N SER A 357 55.55 27.47 23.48
CA SER A 357 55.96 28.79 22.94
C SER A 357 56.53 28.86 21.50
N SER A 358 56.19 29.88 20.70
CA SER A 358 56.46 31.30 21.01
C SER A 358 55.54 32.35 20.34
N GLN A 359 55.45 33.51 21.01
CA GLN A 359 55.42 34.90 20.51
C GLN A 359 55.63 35.08 18.98
N SER A 360 54.96 36.00 18.28
CA SER A 360 54.82 37.45 18.57
C SER A 360 53.68 38.16 17.80
N PHE A 361 53.32 39.38 18.22
CA PHE A 361 52.35 40.32 17.58
C PHE A 361 53.05 41.23 16.51
N PRO A 362 52.41 42.32 15.98
CA PRO A 362 51.43 42.36 14.87
C PRO A 362 51.92 43.27 13.71
N ASP A 363 50.99 43.87 12.93
CA ASP A 363 51.13 44.87 11.82
C ASP A 363 51.14 44.30 10.37
N VAL A 364 50.64 44.96 9.30
CA VAL A 364 49.81 46.18 9.10
C VAL A 364 49.19 46.16 7.66
N LEU A 365 47.91 46.56 7.53
CA LEU A 365 47.18 47.18 6.38
C LEU A 365 47.22 46.65 4.91
N SER A 366 46.15 47.04 4.17
CA SER A 366 46.01 47.19 2.69
C SER A 366 45.71 45.91 1.87
N SER A 367 44.47 45.71 1.36
CA SER A 367 43.87 46.22 0.09
C SER A 367 44.51 45.62 -1.18
N SER A 368 43.81 45.16 -2.24
CA SER A 368 42.46 45.48 -2.75
C SER A 368 41.99 44.51 -3.86
N ALA A 369 40.67 44.49 -4.14
CA ALA A 369 39.97 44.33 -5.45
C ALA A 369 40.32 43.23 -6.50
N GLY A 370 39.27 42.63 -7.10
CA GLY A 370 39.32 41.76 -8.30
C GLY A 370 38.29 40.61 -8.20
N SER A 371 37.02 40.77 -8.59
CA SER A 371 36.44 40.88 -9.96
C SER A 371 36.33 39.55 -10.75
N SER A 372 35.14 39.33 -11.31
CA SER A 372 34.75 38.39 -12.38
C SER A 372 34.92 36.87 -12.18
N ARG A 373 33.78 36.15 -12.25
CA ARG A 373 33.69 34.72 -12.60
C ARG A 373 32.87 34.56 -13.90
N SER A 374 33.45 33.88 -14.88
CA SER A 374 32.86 33.37 -16.14
C SER A 374 33.70 32.15 -16.54
N ALA A 375 33.21 31.08 -17.19
CA ALA A 375 31.86 30.55 -17.40
C ALA A 375 32.01 29.04 -17.77
N SER A 376 30.90 28.27 -17.67
CA SER A 376 30.39 27.17 -18.53
C SER A 376 31.33 26.37 -19.49
N PRO A 377 31.07 25.08 -19.85
CA PRO A 377 29.71 24.61 -20.19
C PRO A 377 29.31 23.09 -20.09
N THR A 378 28.02 22.87 -20.36
CA THR A 378 27.37 21.77 -21.13
C THR A 378 27.00 20.39 -20.56
N ALA A 379 25.69 20.11 -20.77
CA ALA A 379 25.08 18.91 -21.38
C ALA A 379 24.52 17.80 -20.46
N ALA A 380 23.24 17.50 -20.69
CA ALA A 380 22.47 16.39 -20.14
C ALA A 380 21.96 15.50 -21.28
N LEU A 381 21.85 14.19 -21.05
CA LEU A 381 21.05 13.24 -21.83
C LEU A 381 20.53 12.11 -20.94
N SER A 382 19.28 11.70 -21.20
CA SER A 382 18.55 10.63 -20.48
C SER A 382 18.85 9.23 -21.03
N PRO A 383 18.51 8.15 -20.31
CA PRO A 383 18.34 6.82 -20.89
C PRO A 383 16.86 6.51 -21.19
N SER A 384 16.58 6.02 -22.39
CA SER A 384 15.26 5.57 -22.83
C SER A 384 15.13 4.04 -22.79
N VAL A 385 13.91 3.56 -22.51
CA VAL A 385 13.56 2.13 -22.60
C VAL A 385 13.61 1.63 -24.04
N SER A 386 13.96 0.35 -24.23
CA SER A 386 13.90 -0.34 -25.53
C SER A 386 13.23 -1.70 -25.39
N SER A 387 11.96 -1.77 -25.79
CA SER A 387 11.24 -3.02 -26.04
C SER A 387 11.34 -3.36 -27.53
N ALA A 388 11.81 -4.57 -27.85
CA ALA A 388 11.96 -5.02 -29.23
C ALA A 388 10.80 -5.93 -29.65
N SER A 389 9.92 -5.41 -30.51
CA SER A 389 8.94 -6.20 -31.27
C SER A 389 9.19 -6.01 -32.76
N SER A 390 9.60 -7.07 -33.46
CA SER A 390 9.92 -7.03 -34.89
C SER A 390 8.79 -7.60 -35.75
N SER A 391 8.37 -6.83 -36.76
CA SER A 391 7.54 -7.29 -37.89
C SER A 391 7.70 -6.30 -39.06
N PRO A 392 8.17 -6.74 -40.23
CA PRO A 392 8.16 -5.92 -41.45
C PRO A 392 6.97 -6.24 -42.37
N THR A 393 6.80 -5.40 -43.39
CA THR A 393 5.54 -5.10 -44.06
C THR A 393 5.36 -5.68 -45.47
N VAL A 394 4.09 -6.01 -45.79
CA VAL A 394 3.39 -5.86 -47.10
C VAL A 394 3.94 -6.56 -48.36
N GLY A 395 3.08 -7.39 -48.97
CA GLY A 395 3.16 -7.82 -50.37
C GLY A 395 1.77 -7.92 -51.00
N LEU A 396 1.61 -7.56 -52.28
CA LEU A 396 0.33 -7.54 -53.00
C LEU A 396 -0.10 -8.96 -53.46
N GLY A 397 -1.42 -9.24 -53.50
CA GLY A 397 -1.92 -10.51 -54.05
C GLY A 397 -3.45 -10.72 -54.09
N SER A 398 -4.05 -10.36 -55.22
CA SER A 398 -5.32 -10.81 -55.83
C SER A 398 -6.27 -11.84 -55.15
N ARG A 399 -7.58 -11.50 -55.25
CA ARG A 399 -8.73 -12.36 -55.64
C ARG A 399 -9.23 -13.52 -54.73
N ALA A 400 -10.45 -13.27 -54.23
CA ALA A 400 -11.69 -14.00 -54.56
C ALA A 400 -12.14 -15.24 -53.74
N SER A 401 -13.48 -15.37 -53.72
CA SER A 401 -14.28 -16.57 -53.49
C SER A 401 -14.55 -17.04 -52.05
N SER A 402 -15.75 -16.71 -51.54
CA SER A 402 -16.57 -17.67 -50.78
C SER A 402 -16.95 -18.85 -51.70
N PRO A 403 -17.33 -20.04 -51.17
CA PRO A 403 -18.76 -20.23 -50.92
C PRO A 403 -19.16 -21.15 -49.73
N LEU A 404 -20.31 -20.79 -49.13
CA LEU A 404 -21.46 -21.63 -48.73
C LEU A 404 -21.29 -23.05 -48.15
N THR A 405 -21.79 -23.20 -46.92
CA THR A 405 -22.68 -24.28 -46.41
C THR A 405 -23.17 -23.86 -44.99
N SER A 406 -24.45 -23.78 -44.60
CA SER A 406 -25.77 -24.09 -45.22
C SER A 406 -26.10 -25.58 -45.37
N ASP A 407 -27.24 -26.13 -44.93
CA ASP A 407 -28.33 -25.60 -44.06
C ASP A 407 -29.03 -26.79 -43.31
N PRO A 408 -30.37 -26.93 -43.14
CA PRO A 408 -31.13 -26.63 -41.90
C PRO A 408 -31.91 -27.82 -41.29
N GLY A 409 -32.68 -27.57 -40.20
CA GLY A 409 -33.82 -28.40 -39.77
C GLY A 409 -34.08 -28.33 -38.24
N SER A 410 -34.95 -27.46 -37.72
CA SER A 410 -36.43 -27.59 -37.66
C SER A 410 -36.94 -28.76 -36.79
N SER A 411 -37.96 -28.65 -35.94
CA SER A 411 -38.76 -27.50 -35.46
C SER A 411 -39.57 -27.88 -34.20
N ALA A 412 -39.95 -26.85 -33.43
CA ALA A 412 -41.05 -26.71 -32.47
C ALA A 412 -42.06 -27.87 -32.21
N SER A 413 -42.58 -27.95 -30.97
CA SER A 413 -44.01 -27.64 -30.65
C SER A 413 -44.40 -27.92 -29.19
N SER A 414 -45.17 -27.01 -28.58
CA SER A 414 -46.02 -27.29 -27.40
C SER A 414 -47.40 -27.81 -27.84
N PRO A 415 -48.14 -28.55 -26.99
CA PRO A 415 -49.33 -28.01 -26.29
C PRO A 415 -49.43 -28.50 -24.81
N SER A 416 -49.93 -27.76 -23.81
CA SER A 416 -51.29 -27.20 -23.50
C SER A 416 -52.31 -28.15 -22.83
N LEU A 417 -52.95 -27.66 -21.74
CA LEU A 417 -54.13 -28.18 -20.99
C LEU A 417 -53.92 -29.46 -20.12
N SER A 418 -54.56 -29.68 -18.94
CA SER A 418 -55.84 -29.18 -18.38
C SER A 418 -55.90 -29.08 -16.82
N GLN A 419 -56.85 -28.25 -16.34
CA GLN A 419 -57.63 -28.22 -15.07
C GLN A 419 -57.48 -29.34 -14.00
N ALA A 420 -57.54 -28.96 -12.70
CA ALA A 420 -58.75 -29.03 -11.82
C ALA A 420 -58.45 -29.07 -10.29
N GLY A 421 -59.32 -28.46 -9.47
CA GLY A 421 -59.62 -28.94 -8.11
C GLY A 421 -59.06 -28.21 -6.87
N SER A 422 -59.96 -27.65 -6.05
CA SER A 422 -59.81 -27.25 -4.63
C SER A 422 -61.17 -27.51 -3.94
N PRO A 423 -61.38 -27.34 -2.61
CA PRO A 423 -60.54 -27.41 -1.40
C PRO A 423 -61.17 -28.33 -0.29
N GLN A 424 -60.89 -28.06 1.00
CA GLN A 424 -61.52 -28.57 2.28
C GLN A 424 -60.85 -29.80 2.98
N SER A 425 -60.84 -29.96 4.32
CA SER A 425 -60.96 -29.00 5.46
C SER A 425 -60.78 -29.71 6.84
N LEU A 426 -60.36 -28.95 7.88
CA LEU A 426 -60.71 -29.08 9.33
C LEU A 426 -60.27 -30.31 10.17
N HIS A 427 -59.44 -30.05 11.20
CA HIS A 427 -59.70 -30.16 12.67
C HIS A 427 -58.43 -29.64 13.39
N GLY A 428 -58.44 -28.77 14.41
CA GLY A 428 -59.00 -28.94 15.76
C GLY A 428 -57.86 -29.41 16.71
N ALA A 429 -57.54 -28.80 17.87
CA ALA A 429 -58.21 -27.78 18.68
C ALA A 429 -57.21 -26.92 19.50
N ALA A 430 -57.72 -25.96 20.29
CA ALA A 430 -56.94 -24.96 21.05
C ALA A 430 -57.08 -25.10 22.58
N ASN A 431 -56.09 -24.57 23.33
CA ASN A 431 -56.16 -23.94 24.66
C ASN A 431 -54.71 -23.61 25.12
N GLY A 432 -54.37 -22.55 25.86
CA GLY A 432 -55.19 -21.45 26.40
C GLY A 432 -54.89 -21.18 27.90
N GLY A 433 -54.31 -20.01 28.25
CA GLY A 433 -54.00 -19.58 29.64
C GLY A 433 -52.48 -19.49 29.90
N VAL A 434 -51.80 -18.35 30.06
CA VAL A 434 -51.98 -17.08 30.84
C VAL A 434 -51.34 -17.11 32.24
N SER A 435 -50.17 -16.46 32.32
CA SER A 435 -49.59 -15.61 33.38
C SER A 435 -49.67 -15.97 34.88
N ARG A 436 -48.49 -15.95 35.54
CA ARG A 436 -48.29 -15.15 36.76
C ARG A 436 -46.82 -14.81 37.06
N GLU A 437 -46.60 -13.63 37.64
CA GLU A 437 -45.31 -13.16 38.17
C GLU A 437 -44.93 -13.84 39.48
N GLN A 438 -43.64 -13.86 39.82
CA GLN A 438 -43.20 -13.60 41.19
C GLN A 438 -41.76 -13.07 41.25
N GLU A 439 -41.56 -12.05 42.08
CA GLU A 439 -40.26 -11.51 42.48
C GLU A 439 -39.50 -12.49 43.37
N GLU A 440 -38.17 -12.43 43.39
CA GLU A 440 -37.40 -12.92 44.54
C GLU A 440 -36.31 -11.91 44.93
N THR A 441 -36.44 -11.41 46.16
CA THR A 441 -35.56 -10.41 46.79
C THR A 441 -34.41 -11.08 47.55
N THR A 442 -33.23 -10.45 47.53
CA THR A 442 -32.13 -10.75 48.44
C THR A 442 -32.47 -10.46 49.91
N PRO A 443 -31.71 -11.07 50.84
CA PRO A 443 -31.32 -10.34 52.03
C PRO A 443 -29.82 -10.48 52.41
N THR A 444 -29.28 -9.34 52.86
CA THR A 444 -28.16 -9.14 53.85
C THR A 444 -26.94 -10.04 53.80
#